data_AF-A0A949NAB0-F1
#
_entry.id   AF-A0A949NAB0-F1
#
_cell.length_a   1.000
_cell.length_b   1.000
_cell.length_c   1.000
_cell.angle_alpha   90.00
_cell.angle_beta   90.00
_cell.angle_gamma   90.00
#
_symmetry.space_group_name_H-M   'P 1'
#
loop_
_entity.id
_entity.type
_entity.pdbx_description
1 polymer ?
#
loop_
_entity_poly.entity_id
_entity_poly.type
_entity_poly.pdbx_seq_one_letter_code
_entity_poly.pdbx_strand_id
1 'polypeptide(L)'
;MTLVRQTLEAAGVTERRVRALATVDVRAREPGITAAAQELGVPLRCYPAPALAAVEVPHPSAAADTSLGTPSVAEAAALLGAGEPYGDAAELLVPKRKSAPEGHPSTVTCAVAHRASAALLRHHGDAEVRSPQAGPNGNAEGAGGSGLEGSGLTDLAVNVRAGTPPTWLVERLTASLAGLAAYPDGRAARRAVARRHGLAEEQVLLTAGAAEAFVLLARTLRARQAAVVHPQFTEPEAALRDAGVPVCRVLLTERDGFRLGVAPVPADADLVVVGNPTNPTSVLHPAAELARLAAPGRTLVVDEAFIDAVPGEAESLVPLLGRLPGRVVLLRSLTKTWGLAGLRIGYVLSDPRTVALLGAGQPLWPVSSPALVAAEVCSTPEALAEAEAAAQTTAAHREHLLHGLDALVRLRPARVAARAPFVLVHHPDAPRLRALLRERGFAVRRADTFPGLGREWLRLAVRDPATSDRLLHALAELEARQG
;
A
#
# COMPACT_ATOMS: atom_id res chain seq x y z
N MET A 1 29.00 27.27 8.99
CA MET A 1 29.39 25.87 8.71
C MET A 1 29.70 25.01 9.94
N THR A 2 30.36 25.52 10.99
CA THR A 2 30.69 24.73 12.20
C THR A 2 29.51 23.97 12.80
N LEU A 3 28.38 24.64 13.03
CA LEU A 3 27.17 24.00 13.56
C LEU A 3 26.63 22.89 12.64
N VAL A 4 26.69 23.09 11.32
CA VAL A 4 26.23 22.10 10.34
C VAL A 4 27.10 20.85 10.42
N ARG A 5 28.43 21.00 10.40
CA ARG A 5 29.39 19.89 10.52
C ARG A 5 29.18 19.09 11.80
N GLN A 6 29.07 19.77 12.94
CA GLN A 6 28.83 19.14 14.24
C GLN A 6 27.49 18.41 14.31
N THR A 7 26.46 18.90 13.62
CA THR A 7 25.14 18.26 13.58
C THR A 7 25.15 17.05 12.65
N LEU A 8 25.88 17.11 11.52
CA LEU A 8 26.09 15.99 10.60
C LEU A 8 26.91 14.87 11.25
N GLU A 9 27.97 15.22 11.98
CA GLU A 9 28.80 14.27 12.73
C GLU A 9 27.97 13.50 13.77
N ALA A 10 27.14 14.21 14.55
CA ALA A 10 26.22 13.58 15.50
C ALA A 10 25.19 12.66 14.82
N ALA A 11 24.82 12.96 13.58
CA ALA A 11 23.93 12.11 12.77
C ALA A 11 24.65 10.90 12.15
N GLY A 12 25.98 10.81 12.24
CA GLY A 12 26.77 9.82 11.49
C GLY A 12 26.69 10.02 9.96
N VAL A 13 26.43 11.24 9.50
CA VAL A 13 26.23 11.58 8.08
C VAL A 13 27.40 12.41 7.57
N THR A 14 27.98 12.03 6.44
CA THR A 14 29.03 12.82 5.79
C THR A 14 28.44 13.95 4.94
N GLU A 15 29.17 15.06 4.77
CA GLU A 15 28.73 16.21 3.95
C GLU A 15 28.29 15.79 2.53
N ARG A 16 28.96 14.80 1.93
CA ARG A 16 28.63 14.24 0.60
C ARG A 16 27.22 13.64 0.50
N ARG A 17 26.60 13.29 1.63
CA ARG A 17 25.25 12.72 1.68
C ARG A 17 24.17 13.79 1.82
N VAL A 18 24.54 15.03 2.09
CA VAL A 18 23.58 16.15 2.15
C VAL A 18 23.07 16.43 0.75
N ARG A 19 21.74 16.58 0.61
CA ARG A 19 21.08 16.79 -0.68
C ARG A 19 20.50 18.20 -0.85
N ALA A 20 20.24 18.89 0.25
CA ALA A 20 19.73 20.25 0.29
C ALA A 20 19.98 20.83 1.69
N LEU A 21 20.03 22.15 1.78
CA LEU A 21 19.71 22.88 3.02
C LEU A 21 18.28 23.41 2.93
N ALA A 22 17.61 23.55 4.06
CA ALA A 22 16.22 23.99 4.13
C ALA A 22 16.04 25.04 5.22
N THR A 23 15.23 26.06 4.97
CA THR A 23 14.92 27.14 5.93
C THR A 23 13.55 27.76 5.68
N VAL A 24 13.15 28.72 6.52
CA VAL A 24 11.96 29.56 6.31
C VAL A 24 12.26 30.72 5.34
N ASP A 25 11.30 31.11 4.51
CA ASP A 25 11.44 32.13 3.45
C ASP A 25 12.05 33.45 3.94
N VAL A 26 11.62 33.93 5.11
CA VAL A 26 12.13 35.19 5.66
C VAL A 26 13.63 35.13 5.99
N ARG A 27 14.22 33.93 6.05
CA ARG A 27 15.66 33.69 6.25
C ARG A 27 16.37 33.17 4.99
N ALA A 28 15.72 33.20 3.83
CA ALA A 28 16.29 32.70 2.57
C ALA A 28 17.61 33.38 2.16
N ARG A 29 17.80 34.65 2.58
CA ARG A 29 18.97 35.47 2.24
C ARG A 29 19.96 35.64 3.41
N GLU A 30 19.79 34.88 4.49
CA GLU A 30 20.71 34.92 5.62
C GLU A 30 22.11 34.48 5.17
N PRO A 31 23.14 35.35 5.26
CA PRO A 31 24.47 35.09 4.69
C PRO A 31 25.08 33.76 5.17
N GLY A 32 24.84 33.42 6.44
CA GLY A 32 25.33 32.16 7.02
C GLY A 32 24.67 30.91 6.44
N ILE A 33 23.42 30.99 6.01
CA ILE A 33 22.67 29.88 5.40
C ILE A 33 23.05 29.75 3.92
N THR A 34 23.10 30.87 3.19
CA THR A 34 23.46 30.88 1.77
C THR A 34 24.90 30.42 1.56
N ALA A 35 25.85 30.88 2.40
CA ALA A 35 27.23 30.43 2.35
C ALA A 35 27.37 28.94 2.67
N ALA A 36 26.61 28.42 3.64
CA ALA A 36 26.61 27.00 3.96
C ALA A 36 26.09 26.12 2.81
N ALA A 37 25.04 26.57 2.11
CA ALA A 37 24.50 25.86 0.96
C ALA A 37 25.50 25.82 -0.21
N GLN A 38 26.15 26.96 -0.46
CA GLN A 38 27.20 27.09 -1.48
C GLN A 38 28.42 26.22 -1.16
N GLU A 39 28.90 26.22 0.08
CA GLU A 39 30.06 25.42 0.49
C GLU A 39 29.78 23.91 0.40
N LEU A 40 28.56 23.48 0.69
CA LEU A 40 28.12 22.09 0.52
C LEU A 40 27.82 21.70 -0.94
N GLY A 41 27.70 22.68 -1.85
CA GLY A 41 27.31 22.44 -3.24
C GLY A 41 25.88 21.90 -3.38
N VAL A 42 24.98 22.27 -2.48
CA VAL A 42 23.58 21.79 -2.45
C VAL A 42 22.58 22.94 -2.60
N PRO A 43 21.38 22.69 -3.16
CA PRO A 43 20.34 23.70 -3.23
C PRO A 43 19.88 24.14 -1.83
N LEU A 44 19.54 25.43 -1.69
CA LEU A 44 18.83 25.97 -0.53
C LEU A 44 17.33 26.01 -0.83
N ARG A 45 16.55 25.24 -0.08
CA ARG A 45 15.08 25.23 -0.13
C ARG A 45 14.53 26.19 0.92
N CYS A 46 13.53 26.95 0.54
CA CYS A 46 12.89 27.93 1.40
C CYS A 46 11.40 27.62 1.44
N TYR A 47 10.82 27.69 2.63
CA TYR A 47 9.43 27.37 2.87
C TYR A 47 8.69 28.51 3.56
N PRO A 48 7.43 28.78 3.20
CA PRO A 48 6.63 29.78 3.88
C PRO A 48 6.29 29.29 5.29
N ALA A 49 6.21 30.21 6.25
CA ALA A 49 5.91 29.88 7.64
C ALA A 49 4.67 28.99 7.85
N PRO A 50 3.53 29.21 7.15
CA PRO A 50 2.37 28.33 7.24
C PRO A 50 2.63 26.87 6.84
N ALA A 51 3.51 26.64 5.85
CA ALA A 51 3.87 25.28 5.45
C ALA A 51 4.69 24.59 6.55
N LEU A 52 5.60 25.33 7.20
CA LEU A 52 6.36 24.82 8.34
C LEU A 52 5.49 24.66 9.60
N ALA A 53 4.44 25.45 9.76
CA ALA A 53 3.48 25.35 10.88
C ALA A 53 2.67 24.06 10.86
N ALA A 54 2.42 23.51 9.65
CA ALA A 54 1.69 22.26 9.48
C ALA A 54 2.54 21.01 9.76
N VAL A 55 3.85 21.16 9.98
CA VAL A 55 4.75 20.03 10.25
C VAL A 55 4.79 19.76 11.76
N GLU A 56 4.48 18.52 12.12
CA GLU A 56 4.64 18.05 13.50
C GLU A 56 6.13 17.91 13.83
N VAL A 57 6.56 18.54 14.93
CA VAL A 57 7.98 18.56 15.34
C VAL A 57 8.11 18.09 16.78
N PRO A 58 9.13 17.27 17.09
CA PRO A 58 9.31 16.72 18.44
C PRO A 58 9.71 17.78 19.46
N HIS A 59 10.30 18.89 19.03
CA HIS A 59 10.74 19.96 19.93
C HIS A 59 10.22 21.31 19.44
N PRO A 60 9.01 21.73 19.82
CA PRO A 60 8.53 23.07 19.51
C PRO A 60 9.36 24.17 20.22
N SER A 61 9.22 25.41 19.77
CA SER A 61 9.88 26.61 20.30
C SER A 61 8.88 27.76 20.34
N ALA A 62 8.44 28.13 21.55
CA ALA A 62 7.54 29.28 21.73
C ALA A 62 8.10 30.57 21.11
N ALA A 63 9.42 30.76 21.14
CA ALA A 63 10.07 31.91 20.52
C ALA A 63 9.98 31.88 18.98
N ALA A 64 10.07 30.70 18.34
CA ALA A 64 9.93 30.58 16.89
C ALA A 64 8.46 30.74 16.47
N ASP A 65 7.56 30.19 17.27
CA ASP A 65 6.12 30.29 17.02
C ASP A 65 5.64 31.76 17.11
N THR A 66 6.06 32.46 18.15
CA THR A 66 5.72 33.88 18.34
C THR A 66 6.33 34.78 17.25
N SER A 67 7.58 34.52 16.85
CA SER A 67 8.31 35.42 15.92
C SER A 67 8.09 35.10 14.44
N LEU A 68 7.82 33.84 14.10
CA LEU A 68 7.82 33.34 12.74
C LEU A 68 6.59 32.50 12.40
N GLY A 69 5.68 32.24 13.35
CA GLY A 69 4.47 31.46 13.12
C GLY A 69 4.73 29.99 12.79
N THR A 70 5.81 29.42 13.32
CA THR A 70 6.16 28.01 13.13
C THR A 70 6.67 27.39 14.43
N PRO A 71 6.29 26.14 14.76
CA PRO A 71 6.72 25.50 16.00
C PRO A 71 8.23 25.26 16.02
N SER A 72 8.90 25.10 14.87
CA SER A 72 10.35 24.94 14.79
C SER A 72 10.83 25.15 13.36
N VAL A 73 11.67 26.16 13.09
CA VAL A 73 12.22 26.38 11.75
C VAL A 73 13.10 25.22 11.32
N ALA A 74 14.07 24.81 12.15
CA ALA A 74 15.08 23.83 11.76
C ALA A 74 14.49 22.43 11.56
N GLU A 75 13.65 21.96 12.49
CA GLU A 75 13.06 20.62 12.39
C GLU A 75 11.99 20.55 11.31
N ALA A 76 11.08 21.53 11.25
CA ALA A 76 10.03 21.53 10.24
C ALA A 76 10.61 21.60 8.82
N ALA A 77 11.59 22.49 8.60
CA ALA A 77 12.22 22.63 7.28
C ALA A 77 13.06 21.39 6.92
N ALA A 78 13.75 20.77 7.88
CA ALA A 78 14.49 19.54 7.64
C ALA A 78 13.56 18.37 7.27
N LEU A 79 12.48 18.17 8.03
CA LEU A 79 11.47 17.12 7.78
C LEU A 79 10.78 17.32 6.42
N LEU A 80 10.29 18.54 6.15
CA LEU A 80 9.64 18.88 4.89
C LEU A 80 10.59 18.72 3.69
N GLY A 81 11.82 19.21 3.83
CA GLY A 81 12.85 19.08 2.79
C GLY A 81 13.30 17.64 2.54
N ALA A 82 13.36 16.80 3.58
CA ALA A 82 13.68 15.39 3.45
C ALA A 82 12.56 14.58 2.77
N GLY A 83 11.30 15.00 2.92
CA GLY A 83 10.14 14.39 2.25
C GLY A 83 10.00 14.78 0.78
N GLU A 84 10.56 15.91 0.37
CA GLU A 84 10.46 16.41 -1.01
C GLU A 84 11.43 15.74 -2.01
N PRO A 85 11.05 15.69 -3.31
CA PRO A 85 9.83 16.27 -3.91
C PRO A 85 8.60 15.33 -3.84
N TYR A 86 8.74 14.17 -3.20
CA TYR A 86 7.78 13.06 -3.37
C TYR A 86 6.78 12.89 -2.21
N GLY A 87 6.78 13.81 -1.24
CA GLY A 87 5.94 13.69 -0.03
C GLY A 87 6.28 12.44 0.77
N ASP A 88 7.55 12.05 0.78
CA ASP A 88 8.02 10.91 1.57
C ASP A 88 7.93 11.21 3.08
N ALA A 89 7.59 10.21 3.88
CA ALA A 89 7.78 10.32 5.33
C ALA A 89 9.26 10.62 5.60
N ALA A 90 9.53 11.53 6.51
CA ALA A 90 10.86 11.92 6.91
C ALA A 90 11.02 11.72 8.41
N GLU A 91 12.23 11.36 8.81
CA GLU A 91 12.59 11.13 10.21
C GLU A 91 13.77 12.03 10.57
N LEU A 92 13.73 12.62 11.76
CA LEU A 92 14.86 13.37 12.29
C LEU A 92 15.94 12.38 12.74
N LEU A 93 17.13 12.49 12.16
CA LEU A 93 18.33 11.83 12.69
C LEU A 93 18.84 12.55 13.92
N VAL A 94 18.84 13.88 13.86
CA VAL A 94 19.29 14.75 14.94
C VAL A 94 18.29 15.90 15.09
N PRO A 95 17.67 16.07 16.27
CA PRO A 95 16.76 17.18 16.52
C PRO A 95 17.51 18.52 16.51
N LYS A 96 16.77 19.63 16.60
CA LYS A 96 17.39 20.97 16.51
C LYS A 96 18.50 21.16 17.55
N ARG A 97 19.70 21.46 17.07
CA ARG A 97 20.88 21.80 17.87
C ARG A 97 21.13 23.30 17.79
N LYS A 98 21.31 23.94 18.94
CA LYS A 98 21.59 25.38 19.05
C LYS A 98 23.09 25.64 18.88
N SER A 99 23.45 26.77 18.26
CA SER A 99 24.82 27.29 18.34
C SER A 99 25.13 27.68 19.79
N ALA A 100 26.32 27.35 20.27
CA ALA A 100 26.84 27.80 21.55
C ALA A 100 28.16 28.56 21.32
N PRO A 101 28.11 29.82 20.84
CA PRO A 101 29.29 30.68 20.87
C PRO A 101 29.59 31.04 22.33
N GLU A 102 30.86 30.95 22.74
CA GLU A 102 31.29 31.39 24.08
C GLU A 102 30.83 32.84 24.32
N GLY A 103 30.06 33.06 25.38
CA GLY A 103 29.65 34.40 25.83
C GLY A 103 28.44 35.04 25.14
N HIS A 104 27.74 34.37 24.22
CA HIS A 104 26.58 34.94 23.52
C HIS A 104 25.34 34.02 23.51
N PRO A 105 24.11 34.57 23.56
CA PRO A 105 22.90 33.78 23.43
C PRO A 105 22.87 33.05 22.08
N SER A 106 22.40 31.80 22.09
CA SER A 106 22.34 30.95 20.89
C SER A 106 21.54 31.61 19.76
N THR A 107 22.17 31.83 18.60
CA THR A 107 21.59 32.60 17.48
C THR A 107 21.06 31.75 16.33
N VAL A 108 21.45 30.47 16.23
CA VAL A 108 21.11 29.61 15.08
C VAL A 108 20.83 28.18 15.55
N THR A 109 19.87 27.51 14.91
CA THR A 109 19.58 26.09 15.12
C THR A 109 19.76 25.29 13.84
N CYS A 110 20.25 24.05 13.95
CA CYS A 110 20.39 23.11 12.83
C CYS A 110 19.79 21.76 13.21
N ALA A 111 19.05 21.12 12.33
CA ALA A 111 18.53 19.77 12.49
C ALA A 111 18.88 18.96 11.25
N VAL A 112 18.97 17.64 11.38
CA VAL A 112 19.22 16.73 10.25
C VAL A 112 18.07 15.75 10.19
N ALA A 113 17.39 15.72 9.06
CA ALA A 113 16.39 14.71 8.74
C ALA A 113 16.85 13.89 7.55
N HIS A 114 16.35 12.66 7.48
CA HIS A 114 16.45 11.84 6.30
C HIS A 114 15.07 11.41 5.87
N ARG A 115 14.99 11.05 4.59
CA ARG A 115 13.82 10.36 4.07
C ARG A 115 13.73 8.98 4.70
N ALA A 116 12.58 8.65 5.28
CA ALA A 116 12.28 7.32 5.77
C ALA A 116 12.56 6.31 4.65
N SER A 117 13.27 5.24 4.98
CA SER A 117 13.90 4.34 4.00
C SER A 117 12.90 3.77 2.99
N ALA A 118 13.33 3.58 1.73
CA ALA A 118 12.62 2.77 0.73
C ALA A 118 12.34 1.32 1.21
N ALA A 119 12.99 0.89 2.29
CA ALA A 119 12.64 -0.35 3.00
C ALA A 119 11.18 -0.40 3.46
N LEU A 120 10.56 0.74 3.80
CA LEU A 120 9.13 0.81 4.16
C LEU A 120 8.23 0.43 2.97
N LEU A 121 8.57 0.85 1.75
CA LEU A 121 7.81 0.49 0.55
C LEU A 121 7.89 -0.99 0.22
N ARG A 122 8.98 -1.68 0.59
CA ARG A 122 9.18 -3.12 0.34
C ARG A 122 8.67 -4.01 1.48
N HIS A 123 8.26 -3.45 2.63
CA HIS A 123 7.87 -4.22 3.82
C HIS A 123 6.40 -4.70 3.74
N HIS A 124 6.11 -5.56 2.77
CA HIS A 124 4.75 -6.08 2.53
C HIS A 124 4.37 -7.32 3.34
N GLY A 125 5.35 -7.92 4.04
CA GLY A 125 5.17 -9.20 4.71
C GLY A 125 5.49 -9.12 6.20
N ASP A 126 4.60 -8.57 7.01
CA ASP A 126 4.41 -9.12 8.36
C ASP A 126 3.42 -10.29 8.25
N ALA A 127 3.72 -11.27 7.39
CA ALA A 127 3.06 -12.56 7.48
C ALA A 127 3.61 -13.25 8.73
N GLU A 128 3.18 -12.75 9.89
CA GLU A 128 3.53 -13.28 11.20
C GLU A 128 3.04 -14.73 11.37
N VAL A 129 2.13 -15.16 10.49
CA VAL A 129 1.58 -16.52 10.42
C VAL A 129 2.08 -17.16 9.12
N ARG A 130 3.15 -17.96 9.22
CA ARG A 130 3.44 -18.99 8.21
C ARG A 130 2.70 -20.24 8.65
N SER A 131 1.60 -20.58 7.99
CA SER A 131 0.93 -21.87 8.20
C SER A 131 1.04 -22.72 6.94
N PRO A 132 1.62 -23.93 7.01
CA PRO A 132 1.22 -25.03 6.14
C PRO A 132 -0.09 -25.60 6.72
N GLN A 133 -1.21 -25.50 6.00
CA GLN A 133 -2.39 -26.28 6.34
C GLN A 133 -2.14 -27.74 5.95
N ALA A 134 -2.26 -28.65 6.92
CA ALA A 134 -2.31 -30.08 6.68
C ALA A 134 -3.52 -30.40 5.78
N GLY A 135 -3.29 -31.19 4.74
CA GLY A 135 -4.33 -31.62 3.81
C GLY A 135 -5.38 -32.52 4.47
N PRO A 136 -6.56 -32.66 3.86
CA PRO A 136 -7.62 -33.53 4.36
C PRO A 136 -7.29 -34.96 3.93
N ASN A 137 -6.47 -35.69 4.69
CA ASN A 137 -6.41 -37.15 4.72
C ASN A 137 -5.32 -37.61 5.71
N GLY A 138 -5.72 -38.21 6.83
CA GLY A 138 -4.78 -38.82 7.78
C GLY A 138 -5.48 -39.25 9.06
N ASN A 139 -5.83 -40.53 9.12
CA ASN A 139 -6.48 -41.19 10.24
C ASN A 139 -5.68 -41.05 11.54
N ALA A 140 -6.40 -41.04 12.67
CA ALA A 140 -5.83 -41.20 14.00
C ALA A 140 -5.04 -42.52 14.10
N GLU A 141 -3.80 -42.46 14.59
CA GLU A 141 -3.22 -43.34 15.62
C GLU A 141 -1.71 -43.09 15.80
N GLY A 142 -1.30 -42.75 17.02
CA GLY A 142 -0.01 -43.18 17.58
C GLY A 142 1.28 -42.41 17.23
N ALA A 143 2.02 -42.12 18.31
CA ALA A 143 3.45 -41.84 18.41
C ALA A 143 3.96 -40.42 18.12
N GLY A 144 4.55 -39.84 19.17
CA GLY A 144 5.16 -38.51 19.17
C GLY A 144 6.41 -38.41 18.30
N GLY A 145 6.57 -37.23 17.73
CA GLY A 145 7.75 -36.78 17.03
C GLY A 145 7.64 -35.28 16.80
N SER A 146 8.44 -34.51 17.53
CA SER A 146 8.57 -33.06 17.43
C SER A 146 8.79 -32.61 15.97
N GLY A 147 7.90 -31.80 15.42
CA GLY A 147 8.04 -31.28 14.06
C GLY A 147 7.03 -30.19 13.68
N LEU A 148 7.43 -28.93 13.87
CA LEU A 148 7.01 -27.74 13.12
C LEU A 148 5.52 -27.35 13.16
N GLU A 149 5.09 -26.76 14.28
CA GLU A 149 3.83 -26.01 14.37
C GLU A 149 4.03 -24.55 13.90
N GLY A 150 3.22 -24.11 12.92
CA GLY A 150 2.99 -22.68 12.68
C GLY A 150 2.40 -22.03 13.93
N SER A 151 2.52 -20.71 14.07
CA SER A 151 2.32 -19.96 15.34
C SER A 151 0.96 -20.07 16.07
N GLY A 152 0.01 -20.91 15.63
CA GLY A 152 -1.31 -21.11 16.26
C GLY A 152 -2.26 -19.88 16.22
N LEU A 153 -1.79 -18.75 15.68
CA LEU A 153 -2.54 -17.50 15.64
C LEU A 153 -3.66 -17.53 14.60
N THR A 154 -4.79 -16.93 14.93
CA THR A 154 -5.82 -16.53 13.98
C THR A 154 -5.27 -15.40 13.11
N ASP A 155 -5.06 -15.66 11.82
CA ASP A 155 -4.53 -14.68 10.87
C ASP A 155 -5.62 -13.70 10.40
N LEU A 156 -5.54 -12.46 10.91
CA LEU A 156 -6.30 -11.30 10.46
C LEU A 156 -5.40 -10.29 9.74
N ALA A 157 -4.13 -10.61 9.53
CA ALA A 157 -3.15 -9.77 8.87
C ALA A 157 -3.18 -9.95 7.35
N VAL A 158 -3.62 -11.10 6.84
CA VAL A 158 -3.68 -11.41 5.40
C VAL A 158 -5.11 -11.48 4.86
N ASN A 159 -5.38 -10.72 3.80
CA ASN A 159 -6.70 -10.61 3.16
C ASN A 159 -6.98 -11.74 2.14
N VAL A 160 -6.63 -12.98 2.46
CA VAL A 160 -6.97 -14.16 1.66
C VAL A 160 -8.29 -14.73 2.18
N ARG A 161 -9.23 -15.10 1.31
CA ARG A 161 -10.54 -15.66 1.69
C ARG A 161 -10.34 -16.92 2.54
N ALA A 162 -11.04 -17.02 3.67
CA ALA A 162 -10.98 -18.23 4.51
C ALA A 162 -11.59 -19.44 3.77
N GLY A 163 -11.19 -20.66 4.16
CA GLY A 163 -11.70 -21.89 3.54
C GLY A 163 -11.32 -22.07 2.07
N THR A 164 -10.22 -21.44 1.62
CA THR A 164 -9.69 -21.56 0.26
C THR A 164 -8.28 -22.13 0.23
N PRO A 165 -7.83 -22.74 -0.88
CA PRO A 165 -8.58 -23.00 -2.14
C PRO A 165 -9.73 -24.00 -1.98
N PRO A 166 -10.84 -23.88 -2.73
CA PRO A 166 -11.92 -24.88 -2.68
C PRO A 166 -11.44 -26.23 -3.25
N THR A 167 -12.03 -27.33 -2.78
CA THR A 167 -11.59 -28.70 -3.13
C THR A 167 -11.49 -28.94 -4.64
N TRP A 168 -12.51 -28.50 -5.40
CA TRP A 168 -12.51 -28.65 -6.86
C TRP A 168 -11.30 -27.95 -7.50
N LEU A 169 -10.85 -26.81 -6.95
CA LEU A 169 -9.70 -26.09 -7.49
C LEU A 169 -8.40 -26.82 -7.15
N VAL A 170 -8.28 -27.35 -5.92
CA VAL A 170 -7.14 -28.19 -5.51
C VAL A 170 -7.01 -29.40 -6.43
N GLU A 171 -8.11 -30.08 -6.75
CA GLU A 171 -8.12 -31.23 -7.66
C GLU A 171 -7.63 -30.85 -9.06
N ARG A 172 -8.12 -29.73 -9.62
CA ARG A 172 -7.70 -29.24 -10.94
C ARG A 172 -6.22 -28.84 -10.97
N LEU A 173 -5.73 -28.21 -9.90
CA LEU A 173 -4.32 -27.87 -9.76
C LEU A 173 -3.45 -29.13 -9.66
N THR A 174 -3.87 -30.11 -8.85
CA THR A 174 -3.17 -31.39 -8.68
C THR A 174 -3.08 -32.16 -10.00
N ALA A 175 -4.18 -32.23 -10.76
CA ALA A 175 -4.20 -32.88 -12.06
C ALA A 175 -3.23 -32.22 -13.06
N SER A 176 -3.04 -30.90 -12.98
CA SER A 176 -2.10 -30.18 -13.86
C SER A 176 -0.64 -30.57 -13.65
N LEU A 177 -0.30 -31.16 -12.49
CA LEU A 177 1.08 -31.55 -12.15
C LEU A 177 1.62 -32.66 -13.06
N ALA A 178 0.74 -33.49 -13.63
CA ALA A 178 1.13 -34.54 -14.58
C ALA A 178 1.74 -33.98 -15.89
N GLY A 179 1.44 -32.72 -16.24
CA GLY A 179 1.89 -32.05 -17.47
C GLY A 179 3.12 -31.15 -17.32
N LEU A 180 3.78 -31.10 -16.15
CA LEU A 180 4.81 -30.11 -15.85
C LEU A 180 6.08 -30.19 -16.72
N ALA A 181 6.34 -31.32 -17.37
CA ALA A 181 7.49 -31.48 -18.26
C ALA A 181 7.37 -30.62 -19.54
N ALA A 182 6.17 -30.20 -19.93
CA ALA A 182 5.94 -29.36 -21.09
C ALA A 182 6.00 -27.87 -20.74
N TYR A 183 6.48 -27.05 -21.68
CA TYR A 183 6.41 -25.59 -21.54
C TYR A 183 4.95 -25.10 -21.46
N PRO A 184 4.65 -24.09 -20.64
CA PRO A 184 3.29 -23.58 -20.47
C PRO A 184 2.69 -23.01 -21.78
N ASP A 185 1.42 -23.32 -22.04
CA ASP A 185 0.59 -22.71 -23.10
C ASP A 185 -0.59 -21.94 -22.49
N GLY A 186 -0.55 -20.62 -22.58
CA GLY A 186 -1.55 -19.73 -21.98
C GLY A 186 -2.82 -19.48 -22.81
N ARG A 187 -2.95 -20.03 -24.02
CA ARG A 187 -4.08 -19.69 -24.92
C ARG A 187 -5.45 -20.01 -24.35
N ALA A 188 -5.62 -21.17 -23.70
CA ALA A 188 -6.90 -21.56 -23.11
C ALA A 188 -7.28 -20.65 -21.94
N ALA A 189 -6.34 -20.39 -21.03
CA ALA A 189 -6.51 -19.45 -19.92
C ALA A 189 -6.83 -18.02 -20.39
N ARG A 190 -6.10 -17.51 -21.39
CA ARG A 190 -6.33 -16.18 -21.96
C ARG A 190 -7.74 -16.05 -22.53
N ARG A 191 -8.20 -17.06 -23.29
CA ARG A 191 -9.58 -17.14 -23.80
C ARG A 191 -10.62 -17.15 -22.71
N ALA A 192 -10.40 -17.89 -21.64
CA ALA A 192 -11.33 -17.96 -20.52
C ALA A 192 -11.46 -16.59 -19.83
N VAL A 193 -10.34 -15.93 -19.55
CA VAL A 193 -10.33 -14.57 -18.96
C VAL A 193 -10.99 -13.56 -19.90
N ALA A 194 -10.69 -13.60 -21.20
CA ALA A 194 -11.30 -12.70 -22.18
C ALA A 194 -12.83 -12.88 -22.24
N ARG A 195 -13.31 -14.12 -22.28
CA ARG A 195 -14.74 -14.44 -22.25
C ARG A 195 -15.44 -13.96 -20.98
N ARG A 196 -14.82 -14.16 -19.81
CA ARG A 196 -15.35 -13.66 -18.51
C ARG A 196 -15.69 -12.17 -18.59
N HIS A 197 -14.81 -11.37 -19.19
CA HIS A 197 -14.94 -9.91 -19.23
C HIS A 197 -15.64 -9.38 -20.48
N GLY A 198 -16.04 -10.25 -21.42
CA GLY A 198 -16.60 -9.84 -22.70
C GLY A 198 -15.60 -9.05 -23.58
N LEU A 199 -14.30 -9.34 -23.45
CA LEU A 199 -13.22 -8.67 -24.18
C LEU A 199 -12.62 -9.57 -25.26
N ALA A 200 -11.88 -8.97 -26.19
CA ALA A 200 -11.04 -9.72 -27.12
C ALA A 200 -9.81 -10.29 -26.40
N GLU A 201 -9.25 -11.41 -26.89
CA GLU A 201 -8.07 -12.02 -26.28
C GLU A 201 -6.88 -11.05 -26.25
N GLU A 202 -6.74 -10.23 -27.29
CA GLU A 202 -5.68 -9.21 -27.43
C GLU A 202 -5.73 -8.15 -26.32
N GLN A 203 -6.84 -8.05 -25.60
CA GLN A 203 -7.01 -7.14 -24.46
C GLN A 203 -6.62 -7.76 -23.11
N VAL A 204 -6.14 -9.00 -23.10
CA VAL A 204 -5.75 -9.73 -21.89
C VAL A 204 -4.27 -10.09 -21.93
N LEU A 205 -3.56 -9.80 -20.84
CA LEU A 205 -2.21 -10.34 -20.56
C LEU A 205 -2.22 -11.12 -19.25
N LEU A 206 -1.86 -12.40 -19.28
CA LEU A 206 -1.69 -13.19 -18.05
C LEU A 206 -0.35 -12.86 -17.38
N THR A 207 -0.35 -12.80 -16.05
CA THR A 207 0.83 -12.39 -15.27
C THR A 207 1.04 -13.28 -14.05
N ALA A 208 2.28 -13.38 -13.56
CA ALA A 208 2.69 -14.06 -12.33
C ALA A 208 2.25 -13.28 -11.07
N GLY A 209 0.97 -12.95 -11.01
CA GLY A 209 0.36 -12.02 -10.05
C GLY A 209 0.52 -10.55 -10.46
N ALA A 210 -0.27 -9.68 -9.80
CA ALA A 210 -0.24 -8.23 -10.04
C ALA A 210 1.15 -7.60 -9.81
N ALA A 211 1.98 -8.22 -8.95
CA ALA A 211 3.37 -7.87 -8.74
C ALA A 211 4.19 -7.78 -10.05
N GLU A 212 4.07 -8.80 -10.91
CA GLU A 212 4.73 -8.78 -12.22
C GLU A 212 4.18 -7.64 -13.08
N ALA A 213 2.86 -7.45 -13.08
CA ALA A 213 2.22 -6.37 -13.85
C ALA A 213 2.76 -4.99 -13.46
N PHE A 214 2.96 -4.69 -12.17
CA PHE A 214 3.55 -3.42 -11.74
C PHE A 214 4.98 -3.22 -12.27
N VAL A 215 5.80 -4.27 -12.24
CA VAL A 215 7.16 -4.25 -12.79
C VAL A 215 7.14 -4.03 -14.31
N LEU A 216 6.24 -4.71 -15.03
CA LEU A 216 6.08 -4.53 -16.47
C LEU A 216 5.64 -3.12 -16.82
N LEU A 217 4.66 -2.56 -16.10
CA LEU A 217 4.17 -1.20 -16.29
C LEU A 217 5.29 -0.18 -16.08
N ALA A 218 6.03 -0.31 -14.98
CA ALA A 218 7.13 0.59 -14.64
C ALA A 218 8.24 0.59 -15.70
N ARG A 219 8.55 -0.58 -16.27
CA ARG A 219 9.65 -0.73 -17.24
C ARG A 219 9.27 -0.42 -18.68
N THR A 220 8.04 -0.73 -19.10
CA THR A 220 7.64 -0.64 -20.52
C THR A 220 6.97 0.69 -20.85
N LEU A 221 6.19 1.28 -19.93
CA LEU A 221 5.45 2.51 -20.21
C LEU A 221 6.34 3.76 -20.23
N ARG A 222 7.52 3.71 -19.59
CA ARG A 222 8.52 4.80 -19.54
C ARG A 222 7.89 6.17 -19.21
N ALA A 223 7.04 6.19 -18.19
CA ALA A 223 6.40 7.42 -17.71
C ALA A 223 7.45 8.45 -17.28
N ARG A 224 7.20 9.73 -17.58
CA ARG A 224 8.09 10.83 -17.17
C ARG A 224 7.82 11.25 -15.74
N GLN A 225 6.56 11.22 -15.33
CA GLN A 225 6.11 11.58 -14.00
C GLN A 225 4.88 10.75 -13.64
N ALA A 226 5.02 9.92 -12.61
CA ALA A 226 3.91 9.17 -12.05
C ALA A 226 3.25 9.92 -10.90
N ALA A 227 1.95 9.71 -10.73
CA ALA A 227 1.22 10.02 -9.50
C ALA A 227 0.69 8.71 -8.90
N VAL A 228 0.94 8.47 -7.62
CA VAL A 228 0.42 7.28 -6.91
C VAL A 228 -0.46 7.77 -5.76
N VAL A 229 -1.73 7.34 -5.79
CA VAL A 229 -2.73 7.77 -4.80
C VAL A 229 -2.62 6.94 -3.53
N HIS A 230 -2.26 7.56 -2.42
CA HIS A 230 -2.05 6.89 -1.14
C HIS A 230 -3.09 7.32 -0.11
N PRO A 231 -3.34 6.54 0.95
CA PRO A 231 -2.70 5.27 1.26
C PRO A 231 -3.19 4.12 0.37
N GLN A 232 -2.24 3.44 -0.27
CA GLN A 232 -2.49 2.23 -1.05
C GLN A 232 -1.32 1.25 -0.92
N PHE A 233 -1.50 0.02 -1.43
CA PHE A 233 -0.46 -0.99 -1.55
C PHE A 233 0.78 -0.39 -2.24
N THR A 234 1.96 -0.56 -1.64
CA THR A 234 3.18 0.17 -2.02
C THR A 234 3.99 -0.43 -3.17
N GLU A 235 3.65 -1.63 -3.65
CA GLU A 235 4.38 -2.29 -4.75
C GLU A 235 4.37 -1.51 -6.08
N PRO A 236 3.27 -0.86 -6.53
CA PRO A 236 3.29 -0.02 -7.72
C PRO A 236 4.33 1.11 -7.60
N GLU A 237 4.35 1.81 -6.47
CA GLU A 237 5.33 2.88 -6.23
C GLU A 237 6.76 2.33 -6.17
N ALA A 238 6.96 1.20 -5.48
CA ALA A 238 8.27 0.56 -5.40
C ALA A 238 8.79 0.19 -6.80
N ALA A 239 7.95 -0.41 -7.65
CA ALA A 239 8.30 -0.77 -9.02
C ALA A 239 8.64 0.45 -9.88
N LEU A 240 7.86 1.53 -9.77
CA LEU A 240 8.11 2.79 -10.48
C LEU A 240 9.45 3.41 -10.07
N ARG A 241 9.70 3.52 -8.77
CA ARG A 241 10.98 4.05 -8.25
C ARG A 241 12.17 3.18 -8.65
N ASP A 242 12.02 1.85 -8.64
CA ASP A 242 13.06 0.91 -9.08
C ASP A 242 13.37 1.04 -10.58
N ALA A 243 12.39 1.44 -11.39
CA ALA A 243 12.57 1.77 -12.80
C ALA A 243 13.11 3.20 -13.03
N GLY A 244 13.37 3.96 -11.96
CA GLY A 244 13.85 5.34 -12.04
C GLY A 244 12.77 6.36 -12.42
N VAL A 245 11.49 5.99 -12.35
CA VAL A 245 10.36 6.91 -12.63
C VAL A 245 10.13 7.82 -11.42
N PRO A 246 10.13 9.15 -11.60
CA PRO A 246 9.71 10.09 -10.57
C PRO A 246 8.26 9.84 -10.13
N VAL A 247 8.00 9.77 -8.81
CA VAL A 247 6.67 9.49 -8.26
C VAL A 247 6.20 10.62 -7.34
N CYS A 248 5.16 11.34 -7.74
CA CYS A 248 4.41 12.22 -6.84
C CYS A 248 3.39 11.40 -6.05
N ARG A 249 3.38 11.51 -4.73
CA ARG A 249 2.32 10.91 -3.91
C ARG A 249 1.14 11.87 -3.78
N VAL A 250 -0.07 11.36 -4.05
CA VAL A 250 -1.32 12.06 -3.76
C VAL A 250 -1.90 11.45 -2.49
N LEU A 251 -1.74 12.15 -1.36
CA LEU A 251 -2.12 11.64 -0.03
C LEU A 251 -3.57 11.99 0.29
N LEU A 252 -4.42 10.97 0.37
CA LEU A 252 -5.79 11.04 0.86
C LEU A 252 -5.78 10.87 2.39
N THR A 253 -6.68 11.56 3.09
CA THR A 253 -6.70 11.59 4.55
C THR A 253 -8.03 11.09 5.12
N GLU A 254 -8.05 10.76 6.41
CA GLU A 254 -9.30 10.39 7.12
C GLU A 254 -10.34 11.51 7.06
N ARG A 255 -9.92 12.79 7.00
CA ARG A 255 -10.83 13.96 6.94
C ARG A 255 -11.74 13.91 5.71
N ASP A 256 -11.22 13.38 4.60
CA ASP A 256 -11.92 13.23 3.32
C ASP A 256 -12.49 11.82 3.15
N GLY A 257 -12.49 11.02 4.22
CA GLY A 257 -12.88 9.60 4.18
C GLY A 257 -11.98 8.76 3.27
N PHE A 258 -10.72 9.15 3.10
CA PHE A 258 -9.77 8.55 2.16
C PHE A 258 -10.33 8.44 0.72
N ARG A 259 -11.26 9.32 0.33
CA ARG A 259 -11.87 9.31 -1.00
C ARG A 259 -11.08 10.17 -1.98
N LEU A 260 -11.13 9.79 -3.26
CA LEU A 260 -10.43 10.50 -4.33
C LEU A 260 -11.03 11.90 -4.51
N GLY A 261 -12.35 12.04 -4.63
CA GLY A 261 -13.03 13.35 -4.60
C GLY A 261 -12.39 14.41 -5.51
N VAL A 262 -11.85 15.47 -4.91
CA VAL A 262 -11.14 16.58 -5.58
C VAL A 262 -9.61 16.50 -5.44
N ALA A 263 -9.06 15.31 -5.13
CA ALA A 263 -7.65 15.14 -4.88
C ALA A 263 -6.80 15.72 -6.02
N PRO A 264 -5.78 16.54 -5.70
CA PRO A 264 -5.05 17.31 -6.70
C PRO A 264 -4.01 16.42 -7.40
N VAL A 265 -4.47 15.51 -8.26
CA VAL A 265 -3.57 14.74 -9.12
C VAL A 265 -2.89 15.72 -10.09
N PRO A 266 -1.54 15.78 -10.11
CA PRO A 266 -0.82 16.73 -10.96
C PRO A 266 -1.23 16.61 -12.43
N ALA A 267 -1.45 17.75 -13.10
CA ALA A 267 -1.90 17.76 -14.49
C ALA A 267 -0.84 17.16 -15.44
N ASP A 268 0.44 17.33 -15.10
CA ASP A 268 1.60 16.84 -15.84
C ASP A 268 1.96 15.37 -15.58
N ALA A 269 1.30 14.70 -14.62
CA ALA A 269 1.46 13.26 -14.42
C ALA A 269 0.95 12.50 -15.65
N ASP A 270 1.84 11.75 -16.31
CA ASP A 270 1.52 10.93 -17.49
C ASP A 270 1.25 9.46 -17.14
N LEU A 271 1.40 9.08 -15.86
CA LEU A 271 0.95 7.82 -15.29
C LEU A 271 0.29 8.07 -13.93
N VAL A 272 -0.89 7.51 -13.69
CA VAL A 272 -1.61 7.62 -12.42
C VAL A 272 -1.99 6.22 -11.93
N VAL A 273 -1.67 5.88 -10.68
CA VAL A 273 -2.00 4.56 -10.08
C VAL A 273 -2.96 4.72 -8.90
N VAL A 274 -4.06 3.96 -8.92
CA VAL A 274 -5.06 3.90 -7.84
C VAL A 274 -5.50 2.45 -7.63
N GLY A 275 -5.61 1.99 -6.39
CA GLY A 275 -6.24 0.70 -6.09
C GLY A 275 -7.75 0.83 -5.87
N ASN A 276 -8.56 -0.10 -6.37
CA ASN A 276 -10.02 -0.08 -6.23
C ASN A 276 -10.65 -1.49 -6.07
N PRO A 277 -11.16 -1.89 -4.89
CA PRO A 277 -11.08 -1.18 -3.62
C PRO A 277 -9.64 -0.94 -3.16
N THR A 278 -9.39 0.20 -2.53
CA THR A 278 -8.06 0.57 -2.07
C THR A 278 -7.65 -0.24 -0.83
N ASN A 279 -6.51 -0.91 -0.89
CA ASN A 279 -5.87 -1.53 0.27
C ASN A 279 -4.83 -0.54 0.86
N PRO A 280 -4.96 -0.04 2.10
CA PRO A 280 -5.67 -0.68 3.21
C PRO A 280 -7.02 -0.07 3.61
N THR A 281 -7.48 1.02 2.98
CA THR A 281 -8.64 1.81 3.45
C THR A 281 -9.98 1.11 3.24
N SER A 282 -10.04 0.12 2.35
CA SER A 282 -11.25 -0.58 1.93
C SER A 282 -12.23 0.30 1.13
N VAL A 283 -11.81 1.51 0.73
CA VAL A 283 -12.62 2.43 -0.07
C VAL A 283 -12.81 1.86 -1.48
N LEU A 284 -14.06 1.76 -1.91
CA LEU A 284 -14.43 1.57 -3.32
C LEU A 284 -14.77 2.95 -3.89
N HIS A 285 -13.90 3.46 -4.75
CA HIS A 285 -14.12 4.70 -5.48
C HIS A 285 -15.17 4.48 -6.58
N PRO A 286 -16.11 5.42 -6.77
CA PRO A 286 -17.00 5.39 -7.91
C PRO A 286 -16.22 5.38 -9.24
N ALA A 287 -16.66 4.56 -10.20
CA ALA A 287 -16.06 4.46 -11.52
C ALA A 287 -16.00 5.82 -12.21
N ALA A 288 -17.00 6.68 -12.00
CA ALA A 288 -17.03 8.04 -12.53
C ALA A 288 -15.92 8.94 -11.95
N GLU A 289 -15.55 8.78 -10.67
CA GLU A 289 -14.44 9.53 -10.06
C GLU A 289 -13.10 9.06 -10.63
N LEU A 290 -12.90 7.74 -10.76
CA LEU A 290 -11.70 7.18 -11.37
C LEU A 290 -11.57 7.60 -12.83
N ALA A 291 -12.67 7.60 -13.58
CA ALA A 291 -12.71 8.00 -14.99
C ALA A 291 -12.25 9.45 -15.20
N ARG A 292 -12.45 10.35 -14.22
CA ARG A 292 -11.95 11.74 -14.29
C ARG A 292 -10.43 11.84 -14.24
N LEU A 293 -9.73 10.81 -13.80
CA LEU A 293 -8.27 10.76 -13.83
C LEU A 293 -7.72 10.49 -15.23
N ALA A 294 -8.54 9.93 -16.12
CA ALA A 294 -8.17 9.66 -17.51
C ALA A 294 -8.03 10.97 -18.30
N ALA A 295 -6.96 11.09 -19.07
CA ALA A 295 -6.67 12.29 -19.87
C ALA A 295 -5.83 11.92 -21.12
N PRO A 296 -5.88 12.72 -22.20
CA PRO A 296 -5.02 12.50 -23.36
C PRO A 296 -3.54 12.45 -22.97
N GLY A 297 -2.80 11.46 -23.47
CA GLY A 297 -1.37 11.28 -23.15
C GLY A 297 -1.09 10.69 -21.76
N ARG A 298 -2.10 10.47 -20.93
CA ARG A 298 -1.98 9.84 -19.60
C ARG A 298 -2.33 8.36 -19.65
N THR A 299 -1.65 7.57 -18.82
CA THR A 299 -2.03 6.18 -18.51
C THR A 299 -2.63 6.11 -17.11
N LEU A 300 -3.89 5.73 -17.00
CA LEU A 300 -4.56 5.44 -15.73
C LEU A 300 -4.44 3.93 -15.45
N VAL A 301 -3.76 3.58 -14.37
CA VAL A 301 -3.66 2.21 -13.86
C VAL A 301 -4.60 2.08 -12.66
N VAL A 302 -5.55 1.14 -12.74
CA VAL A 302 -6.43 0.81 -11.61
C VAL A 302 -6.17 -0.62 -11.16
N ASP A 303 -5.69 -0.77 -9.92
CA ASP A 303 -5.50 -2.08 -9.29
C ASP A 303 -6.82 -2.58 -8.70
N GLU A 304 -7.49 -3.45 -9.43
CA GLU A 304 -8.73 -4.11 -9.04
C GLU A 304 -8.49 -5.48 -8.38
N ALA A 305 -7.37 -5.69 -7.69
CA ALA A 305 -7.03 -6.97 -7.05
C ALA A 305 -8.05 -7.49 -6.02
N PHE A 306 -8.94 -6.64 -5.50
CA PHE A 306 -9.98 -7.01 -4.52
C PHE A 306 -11.41 -6.86 -5.03
N ILE A 307 -11.62 -6.47 -6.28
CA ILE A 307 -12.98 -6.19 -6.80
C ILE A 307 -13.85 -7.45 -6.85
N ASP A 308 -13.25 -8.63 -7.00
CA ASP A 308 -13.93 -9.94 -6.92
C ASP A 308 -14.62 -10.17 -5.56
N ALA A 309 -14.23 -9.43 -4.51
CA ALA A 309 -14.84 -9.49 -3.18
C ALA A 309 -15.93 -8.43 -2.96
N VAL A 310 -16.25 -7.64 -3.99
CA VAL A 310 -17.35 -6.68 -4.01
C VAL A 310 -18.52 -7.31 -4.75
N PRO A 311 -19.72 -7.40 -4.15
CA PRO A 311 -20.89 -7.93 -4.84
C PRO A 311 -21.14 -7.24 -6.18
N GLY A 312 -21.31 -8.03 -7.23
CA GLY A 312 -21.49 -7.58 -8.62
C GLY A 312 -20.28 -6.90 -9.24
N GLU A 313 -19.10 -6.98 -8.63
CA GLU A 313 -17.89 -6.24 -9.03
C GLU A 313 -18.16 -4.73 -9.27
N ALA A 314 -19.05 -4.16 -8.45
CA ALA A 314 -19.52 -2.79 -8.63
C ALA A 314 -18.36 -1.78 -8.70
N GLU A 315 -18.51 -0.76 -9.56
CA GLU A 315 -17.51 0.27 -9.83
C GLU A 315 -16.22 -0.21 -10.52
N SER A 316 -16.19 -1.44 -11.04
CA SER A 316 -15.12 -1.85 -11.97
C SER A 316 -15.10 -0.97 -13.21
N LEU A 317 -13.91 -0.68 -13.72
CA LEU A 317 -13.71 0.09 -14.94
C LEU A 317 -13.71 -0.76 -16.21
N VAL A 318 -13.87 -2.09 -16.13
CA VAL A 318 -13.93 -2.96 -17.31
C VAL A 318 -14.92 -2.44 -18.38
N PRO A 319 -16.16 -2.01 -18.03
CA PRO A 319 -17.11 -1.47 -19.00
C PRO A 319 -16.70 -0.15 -19.67
N LEU A 320 -15.66 0.53 -19.15
CA LEU A 320 -15.14 1.80 -19.64
C LEU A 320 -13.84 1.65 -20.43
N LEU A 321 -13.29 0.44 -20.54
CA LEU A 321 -12.11 0.17 -21.38
C LEU A 321 -12.38 0.60 -22.83
N GLY A 322 -11.45 1.39 -23.39
CA GLY A 322 -11.56 1.95 -24.75
C GLY A 322 -12.53 3.12 -24.91
N ARG A 323 -13.21 3.55 -23.83
CA ARG A 323 -14.18 4.67 -23.86
C ARG A 323 -13.65 5.95 -23.20
N LEU A 324 -12.57 5.86 -22.44
CA LEU A 324 -11.95 6.98 -21.74
C LEU A 324 -10.78 7.57 -22.54
N PRO A 325 -10.45 8.87 -22.37
CA PRO A 325 -9.29 9.47 -23.02
C PRO A 325 -7.98 8.89 -22.45
N GLY A 326 -6.96 8.77 -23.30
CA GLY A 326 -5.66 8.21 -22.90
C GLY A 326 -5.68 6.68 -22.85
N ARG A 327 -4.82 6.09 -22.00
CA ARG A 327 -4.72 4.63 -21.79
C ARG A 327 -5.30 4.27 -20.43
N VAL A 328 -6.06 3.17 -20.37
CA VAL A 328 -6.59 2.61 -19.12
C VAL A 328 -6.11 1.18 -18.99
N VAL A 329 -5.44 0.89 -17.88
CA VAL A 329 -4.90 -0.43 -17.55
C VAL A 329 -5.54 -0.90 -16.25
N LEU A 330 -6.21 -2.04 -16.28
CA LEU A 330 -6.80 -2.66 -15.09
C LEU A 330 -5.98 -3.87 -14.70
N LEU A 331 -5.70 -4.01 -13.40
CA LEU A 331 -5.02 -5.18 -12.86
C LEU A 331 -5.99 -6.02 -12.05
N ARG A 332 -5.97 -7.33 -12.27
CA ARG A 332 -6.82 -8.27 -11.54
C ARG A 332 -5.96 -9.35 -10.89
N SER A 333 -6.42 -9.85 -9.75
CA SER A 333 -5.74 -10.91 -9.00
C SER A 333 -6.71 -12.03 -8.65
N LEU A 334 -6.30 -13.27 -8.89
CA LEU A 334 -7.03 -14.44 -8.41
C LEU A 334 -6.53 -14.89 -7.03
N THR A 335 -5.48 -14.27 -6.51
CA THR A 335 -4.76 -14.76 -5.33
C THR A 335 -5.55 -14.64 -4.03
N LYS A 336 -6.44 -13.65 -3.92
CA LYS A 336 -7.14 -13.31 -2.68
C LYS A 336 -8.43 -14.10 -2.54
N THR A 337 -9.27 -14.03 -3.58
CA THR A 337 -10.57 -14.71 -3.67
C THR A 337 -10.41 -16.23 -3.63
N TRP A 338 -9.42 -16.77 -4.34
CA TRP A 338 -9.27 -18.23 -4.53
C TRP A 338 -8.20 -18.88 -3.67
N GLY A 339 -7.56 -18.16 -2.75
CA GLY A 339 -6.50 -18.74 -1.89
C GLY A 339 -5.19 -19.02 -2.60
N LEU A 340 -4.95 -18.43 -3.78
CA LEU A 340 -3.83 -18.76 -4.65
C LEU A 340 -2.60 -17.85 -4.43
N ALA A 341 -2.43 -17.31 -3.22
CA ALA A 341 -1.34 -16.38 -2.91
C ALA A 341 0.05 -16.98 -3.13
N GLY A 342 0.25 -18.28 -2.92
CA GLY A 342 1.52 -18.97 -3.21
C GLY A 342 1.72 -19.29 -4.70
N LEU A 343 0.63 -19.44 -5.47
CA LEU A 343 0.69 -19.83 -6.89
C LEU A 343 1.03 -18.65 -7.82
N ARG A 344 0.77 -17.42 -7.38
CA ARG A 344 1.10 -16.17 -8.08
C ARG A 344 0.42 -16.07 -9.46
N ILE A 345 -0.84 -15.66 -9.48
CA ILE A 345 -1.59 -15.51 -10.73
C ILE A 345 -2.49 -14.28 -10.72
N GLY A 346 -2.42 -13.53 -11.82
CA GLY A 346 -3.20 -12.33 -12.08
C GLY A 346 -3.23 -12.04 -13.58
N TYR A 347 -3.85 -10.94 -13.97
CA TYR A 347 -3.91 -10.53 -15.37
C TYR A 347 -4.13 -9.02 -15.51
N VAL A 348 -3.72 -8.51 -16.67
CA VAL A 348 -3.94 -7.14 -17.11
C VAL A 348 -5.07 -7.12 -18.12
N LEU A 349 -5.96 -6.14 -18.00
CA LEU A 349 -6.96 -5.80 -19.01
C LEU A 349 -6.68 -4.39 -19.54
N SER A 350 -6.52 -4.24 -20.85
CA SER A 350 -6.24 -2.94 -21.50
C SER A 350 -6.56 -3.01 -22.99
N ASP A 351 -6.39 -1.90 -23.71
CA ASP A 351 -6.40 -1.93 -25.18
C ASP A 351 -5.29 -2.86 -25.75
N PRO A 352 -5.47 -3.42 -26.97
CA PRO A 352 -4.52 -4.35 -27.56
C PRO A 352 -3.09 -3.83 -27.72
N ARG A 353 -2.91 -2.53 -27.97
CA ARG A 353 -1.56 -1.95 -28.15
C ARG A 353 -0.80 -1.93 -26.84
N THR A 354 -1.47 -1.58 -25.75
CA THR A 354 -0.88 -1.61 -24.41
C THR A 354 -0.58 -3.03 -23.97
N VAL A 355 -1.47 -4.00 -24.22
CA VAL A 355 -1.20 -5.42 -23.93
C VAL A 355 0.00 -5.94 -24.72
N ALA A 356 0.10 -5.63 -26.01
CA ALA A 356 1.25 -6.03 -26.82
C ALA A 356 2.57 -5.41 -26.31
N LEU A 357 2.53 -4.12 -25.91
CA LEU A 357 3.68 -3.43 -25.33
C LEU A 357 4.15 -4.09 -24.03
N LEU A 358 3.21 -4.42 -23.13
CA LEU A 358 3.52 -5.09 -21.88
C LEU A 358 4.04 -6.52 -22.11
N GLY A 359 3.39 -7.27 -23.01
CA GLY A 359 3.80 -8.63 -23.39
C GLY A 359 5.20 -8.68 -24.00
N ALA A 360 5.60 -7.67 -24.77
CA ALA A 360 6.96 -7.57 -25.31
C ALA A 360 8.03 -7.37 -24.21
N GLY A 361 7.65 -6.80 -23.06
CA GLY A 361 8.52 -6.65 -21.89
C GLY A 361 8.47 -7.84 -20.92
N GLN A 362 7.60 -8.82 -21.17
CA GLN A 362 7.40 -9.96 -20.28
C GLN A 362 8.40 -11.08 -20.59
N PRO A 363 8.96 -11.76 -19.57
CA PRO A 363 9.77 -12.95 -19.79
C PRO A 363 9.02 -14.02 -20.58
N LEU A 364 9.76 -14.90 -21.26
CA LEU A 364 9.17 -16.10 -21.86
C LEU A 364 8.62 -17.02 -20.77
N TRP A 365 7.44 -17.60 -21.03
CA TRP A 365 6.72 -18.49 -20.10
C TRP A 365 6.57 -17.92 -18.68
N PRO A 366 6.01 -16.71 -18.53
CA PRO A 366 5.99 -15.99 -17.26
C PRO A 366 5.06 -16.62 -16.23
N VAL A 367 4.04 -17.36 -16.70
CA VAL A 367 3.01 -17.99 -15.88
C VAL A 367 3.14 -19.50 -15.96
N SER A 368 3.21 -20.15 -14.80
CA SER A 368 3.35 -21.61 -14.70
C SER A 368 2.08 -22.36 -15.14
N SER A 369 2.23 -23.61 -15.60
CA SER A 369 1.09 -24.42 -16.04
C SER A 369 -0.04 -24.55 -15.00
N PRO A 370 0.22 -24.77 -13.70
CA PRO A 370 -0.85 -24.78 -12.70
C PRO A 370 -1.53 -23.42 -12.52
N ALA A 371 -0.79 -22.32 -12.64
CA ALA A 371 -1.34 -20.97 -12.60
C ALA A 371 -2.23 -20.66 -13.82
N LEU A 372 -1.88 -21.18 -15.00
CA LEU A 372 -2.73 -21.09 -16.20
C LEU A 372 -4.03 -21.88 -16.02
N VAL A 373 -3.96 -23.11 -15.49
CA VAL A 373 -5.15 -23.89 -15.16
C VAL A 373 -6.04 -23.11 -14.20
N ALA A 374 -5.48 -22.53 -13.14
CA ALA A 374 -6.23 -21.70 -12.20
C ALA A 374 -6.97 -20.55 -12.89
N ALA A 375 -6.28 -19.80 -13.76
CA ALA A 375 -6.88 -18.69 -14.49
C ALA A 375 -8.03 -19.13 -15.40
N GLU A 376 -7.90 -20.30 -16.03
CA GLU A 376 -8.94 -20.88 -16.86
C GLU A 376 -10.17 -21.27 -16.04
N VAL A 377 -9.99 -22.09 -15.00
CA VAL A 377 -11.10 -22.67 -14.24
C VAL A 377 -11.77 -21.67 -13.32
N CYS A 378 -11.04 -20.68 -12.79
CA CYS A 378 -11.61 -19.61 -11.97
C CYS A 378 -12.38 -18.56 -12.81
N SER A 379 -12.34 -18.68 -14.14
CA SER A 379 -13.07 -17.81 -15.06
C SER A 379 -14.32 -18.47 -15.65
N THR A 380 -14.69 -19.68 -15.21
CA THR A 380 -15.93 -20.33 -15.67
C THR A 380 -17.15 -19.75 -14.95
N PRO A 381 -18.35 -19.80 -15.56
CA PRO A 381 -19.58 -19.28 -14.94
C PRO A 381 -19.84 -19.83 -13.53
N GLU A 382 -19.54 -21.11 -13.29
CA GLU A 382 -19.76 -21.77 -12.00
C GLU A 382 -18.82 -21.18 -10.93
N ALA A 383 -17.54 -21.00 -11.27
CA ALA A 383 -16.57 -20.37 -10.38
C ALA A 383 -16.92 -18.90 -10.10
N LEU A 384 -17.42 -18.18 -11.12
CA LEU A 384 -17.85 -16.78 -10.94
C LEU A 384 -19.09 -16.68 -10.03
N ALA A 385 -20.03 -17.60 -10.14
CA ALA A 385 -21.19 -17.67 -9.23
C ALA A 385 -20.75 -17.97 -7.78
N GLU A 386 -19.76 -18.86 -7.58
CA GLU A 386 -19.18 -19.11 -6.25
C GLU A 386 -18.48 -17.86 -5.70
N ALA A 387 -17.72 -17.14 -6.53
CA ALA A 387 -17.05 -15.90 -6.13
C ALA A 387 -18.06 -14.82 -5.72
N GLU A 388 -19.15 -14.66 -6.47
CA GLU A 388 -20.23 -13.71 -6.15
C GLU A 388 -20.93 -14.05 -4.82
N ALA A 389 -21.31 -15.32 -4.61
CA ALA A 389 -21.90 -15.75 -3.35
C ALA A 389 -20.96 -15.50 -2.15
N ALA A 390 -19.66 -15.70 -2.35
CA ALA A 390 -18.66 -15.39 -1.34
C ALA A 390 -18.46 -13.89 -1.11
N ALA A 391 -18.57 -13.06 -2.15
CA ALA A 391 -18.54 -11.60 -2.03
C ALA A 391 -19.71 -11.08 -1.18
N GLN A 392 -20.92 -11.61 -1.41
CA GLN A 392 -22.11 -11.30 -0.61
C GLN A 392 -21.95 -11.73 0.85
N THR A 393 -21.45 -12.96 1.08
CA THR A 393 -21.15 -13.47 2.42
C THR A 393 -20.11 -12.60 3.14
N THR A 394 -19.04 -12.23 2.43
CA THR A 394 -17.98 -11.36 2.97
C THR A 394 -18.52 -9.97 3.32
N ALA A 395 -19.44 -9.43 2.51
CA ALA A 395 -20.10 -8.17 2.82
C ALA A 395 -20.90 -8.27 4.12
N ALA A 396 -21.71 -9.32 4.31
CA ALA A 396 -22.45 -9.53 5.56
C ALA A 396 -21.52 -9.71 6.78
N HIS A 397 -20.44 -10.48 6.64
CA HIS A 397 -19.45 -10.65 7.69
C HIS A 397 -18.73 -9.34 8.05
N ARG A 398 -18.48 -8.48 7.06
CA ARG A 398 -17.89 -7.16 7.28
C ARG A 398 -18.81 -6.25 8.07
N GLU A 399 -20.11 -6.23 7.75
CA GLU A 399 -21.10 -5.46 8.52
C GLU A 399 -21.17 -5.94 9.97
N HIS A 400 -21.13 -7.27 10.20
CA HIS A 400 -21.06 -7.84 11.54
C HIS A 400 -19.82 -7.37 12.32
N LEU A 401 -18.65 -7.43 11.68
CA LEU A 401 -17.41 -6.94 12.29
C LEU A 401 -17.50 -5.44 12.61
N LEU A 402 -17.95 -4.60 11.66
CA LEU A 402 -18.08 -3.16 11.85
C LEU A 402 -19.03 -2.83 13.00
N HIS A 403 -20.19 -3.50 13.07
CA HIS A 403 -21.15 -3.32 14.15
C HIS A 403 -20.56 -3.65 15.53
N GLY A 404 -19.77 -4.73 15.61
CA GLY A 404 -19.09 -5.07 16.86
C GLY A 404 -18.00 -4.07 17.25
N LEU A 405 -17.29 -3.50 16.26
CA LEU A 405 -16.27 -2.48 16.50
C LEU A 405 -16.87 -1.15 16.99
N ASP A 406 -18.11 -0.83 16.62
CA ASP A 406 -18.81 0.37 17.09
C ASP A 406 -19.06 0.37 18.61
N ALA A 407 -19.02 -0.80 19.25
CA ALA A 407 -19.16 -0.94 20.70
C ALA A 407 -17.85 -0.65 21.47
N LEU A 408 -16.71 -0.54 20.80
CA LEU A 408 -15.40 -0.28 21.40
C LEU A 408 -15.14 1.24 21.47
N VAL A 409 -14.46 1.68 22.53
CA VAL A 409 -14.27 3.12 22.78
C VAL A 409 -12.98 3.65 22.16
N ARG A 410 -11.89 2.88 22.25
CA ARG A 410 -10.55 3.33 21.86
C ARG A 410 -10.16 2.86 20.47
N LEU A 411 -10.74 1.76 19.99
CA LEU A 411 -10.54 1.26 18.65
C LEU A 411 -11.74 1.61 17.77
N ARG A 412 -11.53 2.51 16.81
CA ARG A 412 -12.59 2.98 15.90
C ARG A 412 -12.34 2.52 14.47
N PRO A 413 -13.36 2.10 13.71
CA PRO A 413 -13.26 2.00 12.26
C PRO A 413 -12.91 3.35 11.63
N ALA A 414 -12.17 3.32 10.51
CA ALA A 414 -11.99 4.50 9.67
C ALA A 414 -13.37 5.01 9.20
N ARG A 415 -13.53 6.32 9.07
CA ARG A 415 -14.78 6.97 8.62
C ARG A 415 -15.03 6.78 7.12
N VAL A 416 -15.21 5.52 6.70
CA VAL A 416 -15.36 5.10 5.31
C VAL A 416 -16.41 4.00 5.20
N ALA A 417 -17.10 3.94 4.07
CA ALA A 417 -17.90 2.78 3.72
C ALA A 417 -16.96 1.70 3.17
N ALA A 418 -16.51 0.79 4.05
CA ALA A 418 -15.60 -0.30 3.68
C ALA A 418 -16.29 -1.28 2.70
N ARG A 419 -15.60 -1.67 1.64
CA ARG A 419 -16.14 -2.54 0.57
C ARG A 419 -15.25 -3.73 0.21
N ALA A 420 -14.02 -3.76 0.68
CA ALA A 420 -13.07 -4.86 0.50
C ALA A 420 -13.17 -5.91 1.64
N PRO A 421 -12.46 -7.06 1.57
CA PRO A 421 -12.50 -8.12 2.59
C PRO A 421 -11.62 -7.78 3.82
N PHE A 422 -11.58 -6.51 4.20
CA PHE A 422 -10.82 -5.98 5.32
C PHE A 422 -11.36 -4.62 5.74
N VAL A 423 -11.05 -4.21 6.97
CA VAL A 423 -11.40 -2.91 7.54
C VAL A 423 -10.13 -2.23 8.07
N LEU A 424 -10.07 -0.90 7.92
CA LEU A 424 -9.05 -0.06 8.50
C LEU A 424 -9.56 0.48 9.84
N VAL A 425 -8.77 0.35 10.90
CA VAL A 425 -9.14 0.80 12.26
C VAL A 425 -8.03 1.66 12.84
N HIS A 426 -8.40 2.62 13.68
CA HIS A 426 -7.48 3.47 14.41
C HIS A 426 -7.55 3.17 15.89
N HIS A 427 -6.38 3.04 16.53
CA HIS A 427 -6.22 2.99 17.97
C HIS A 427 -5.04 3.87 18.41
N PRO A 428 -5.18 4.76 19.41
CA PRO A 428 -4.11 5.68 19.83
C PRO A 428 -2.78 5.00 20.21
N ASP A 429 -2.86 3.77 20.72
CA ASP A 429 -1.70 2.94 21.08
C ASP A 429 -1.73 1.61 20.31
N ALA A 430 -1.88 1.69 18.99
CA ALA A 430 -2.02 0.50 18.15
C ALA A 430 -0.82 -0.47 18.19
N PRO A 431 0.44 -0.02 18.33
CA PRO A 431 1.58 -0.92 18.48
C PRO A 431 1.46 -1.83 19.71
N ARG A 432 1.07 -1.27 20.87
CA ARG A 432 0.84 -2.06 22.08
C ARG A 432 -0.37 -2.97 21.93
N LEU A 433 -1.48 -2.46 21.40
CA LEU A 433 -2.67 -3.26 21.17
C LEU A 433 -2.37 -4.48 20.29
N ARG A 434 -1.60 -4.29 19.22
CA ARG A 434 -1.17 -5.38 18.33
C ARG A 434 -0.34 -6.44 19.05
N ALA A 435 0.59 -6.03 19.92
CA ALA A 435 1.37 -6.97 20.73
C ALA A 435 0.48 -7.78 21.67
N LEU A 436 -0.46 -7.12 22.35
CA LEU A 436 -1.43 -7.79 23.23
C LEU A 436 -2.37 -8.73 22.46
N LEU A 437 -2.86 -8.33 21.29
CA LEU A 437 -3.67 -9.20 20.42
C LEU A 437 -2.90 -10.45 20.00
N ARG A 438 -1.60 -10.33 19.72
CA ARG A 438 -0.73 -11.45 19.42
C ARG A 438 -0.63 -12.42 20.60
N GLU A 439 -0.48 -11.91 21.82
CA GLU A 439 -0.52 -12.73 23.06
C GLU A 439 -1.87 -13.42 23.25
N ARG A 440 -2.96 -12.82 22.74
CA ARG A 440 -4.32 -13.40 22.72
C ARG A 440 -4.60 -14.29 21.51
N GLY A 441 -3.60 -14.61 20.70
CA GLY A 441 -3.75 -15.54 19.58
C GLY A 441 -4.22 -14.89 18.27
N PHE A 442 -4.15 -13.56 18.11
CA PHE A 442 -4.57 -12.86 16.89
C PHE A 442 -3.42 -12.12 16.23
N ALA A 443 -3.19 -12.37 14.93
CA ALA A 443 -2.25 -11.59 14.13
C ALA A 443 -2.99 -10.51 13.33
N VAL A 444 -2.63 -9.24 13.51
CA VAL A 444 -3.22 -8.10 12.78
C VAL A 444 -2.17 -7.30 12.03
N ARG A 445 -2.57 -6.65 10.93
CA ARG A 445 -1.64 -5.92 10.07
C ARG A 445 -1.47 -4.48 10.55
N ARG A 446 -0.23 -4.08 10.86
CA ARG A 446 0.13 -2.66 11.01
C ARG A 446 -0.08 -1.92 9.67
N ALA A 447 -0.63 -0.71 9.72
CA ALA A 447 -0.94 0.05 8.51
C ALA A 447 -0.02 1.28 8.28
N ASP A 448 0.86 1.59 9.21
CA ASP A 448 1.88 2.65 9.07
C ASP A 448 2.97 2.34 8.03
N THR A 449 2.95 1.14 7.45
CA THR A 449 3.74 0.79 6.26
C THR A 449 3.16 1.35 4.97
N PHE A 450 1.91 1.84 4.98
CA PHE A 450 1.27 2.47 3.83
C PHE A 450 1.43 3.99 3.94
N PRO A 451 2.05 4.67 2.95
CA PRO A 451 2.23 6.12 2.98
C PRO A 451 0.91 6.85 3.26
N GLY A 452 0.94 7.85 4.15
CA GLY A 452 -0.26 8.59 4.57
C GLY A 452 -0.98 8.02 5.81
N LEU A 453 -0.55 6.88 6.35
CA LEU A 453 -1.03 6.34 7.63
C LEU A 453 0.08 6.34 8.67
N GLY A 454 -0.25 6.74 9.91
CA GLY A 454 0.64 6.64 11.07
C GLY A 454 0.50 5.33 11.85
N ARG A 455 1.29 5.21 12.92
CA ARG A 455 1.42 4.01 13.80
C ARG A 455 0.13 3.63 14.51
N GLU A 456 -0.80 4.57 14.59
CA GLU A 456 -2.13 4.43 15.17
C GLU A 456 -3.09 3.60 14.32
N TRP A 457 -2.72 3.24 13.08
CA TRP A 457 -3.57 2.49 12.16
C TRP A 457 -3.25 1.00 12.10
N LEU A 458 -4.29 0.17 12.15
CA LEU A 458 -4.26 -1.27 11.90
C LEU A 458 -5.25 -1.64 10.81
N ARG A 459 -4.98 -2.72 10.08
CA ARG A 459 -5.91 -3.36 9.16
C ARG A 459 -6.28 -4.74 9.68
N LEU A 460 -7.58 -5.01 9.71
CA LEU A 460 -8.15 -6.29 10.10
C LEU A 460 -8.79 -6.95 8.88
N ALA A 461 -8.40 -8.19 8.56
CA ALA A 461 -9.12 -8.97 7.56
C ALA A 461 -10.52 -9.34 8.07
N VAL A 462 -11.50 -9.35 7.17
CA VAL A 462 -12.85 -9.81 7.49
C VAL A 462 -12.85 -11.35 7.53
N ARG A 463 -13.40 -11.92 8.60
CA ARG A 463 -13.56 -13.38 8.82
C ARG A 463 -15.02 -13.70 9.11
N ASP A 464 -15.33 -14.97 9.30
CA ASP A 464 -16.66 -15.40 9.73
C ASP A 464 -17.07 -14.74 11.06
N PRO A 465 -18.38 -14.68 11.38
CA PRO A 465 -18.88 -14.02 12.59
C PRO A 465 -18.27 -14.61 13.86
N ALA A 466 -18.15 -15.94 13.97
CA ALA A 466 -17.58 -16.56 15.17
C ALA A 466 -16.11 -16.17 15.39
N THR A 467 -15.30 -16.11 14.33
CA THR A 467 -13.92 -15.59 14.42
C THR A 467 -13.89 -14.11 14.78
N SER A 468 -14.80 -13.31 14.20
CA SER A 468 -14.92 -11.88 14.51
C SER A 468 -15.35 -11.65 15.97
N ASP A 469 -16.28 -12.45 16.50
CA ASP A 469 -16.76 -12.38 17.88
C ASP A 469 -15.65 -12.68 18.88
N ARG A 470 -14.81 -13.69 18.60
CA ARG A 470 -13.63 -13.96 19.45
C ARG A 470 -12.65 -12.79 19.47
N LEU A 471 -12.42 -12.15 18.32
CA LEU A 471 -11.57 -10.96 18.23
C LEU A 471 -12.18 -9.79 19.03
N LEU A 472 -13.47 -9.51 18.82
CA LEU A 472 -14.20 -8.43 19.47
C LEU A 472 -14.23 -8.61 21.00
N HIS A 473 -14.43 -9.85 21.47
CA HIS A 473 -14.35 -10.18 22.88
C HIS A 473 -12.95 -9.91 23.45
N ALA A 474 -11.89 -10.36 22.77
CA ALA A 474 -10.52 -10.09 23.19
C ALA A 474 -10.20 -8.59 23.22
N LEU A 475 -10.69 -7.81 22.25
CA LEU A 475 -10.57 -6.35 22.22
C LEU A 475 -11.27 -5.70 23.41
N ALA A 476 -12.51 -6.09 23.71
CA ALA A 476 -13.29 -5.56 24.83
C ALA A 476 -12.61 -5.83 26.19
N GLU A 477 -12.06 -7.03 26.39
CA GLU A 477 -11.29 -7.34 27.60
C GLU A 477 -10.00 -6.49 27.73
N LEU A 478 -9.35 -6.18 26.61
CA LEU A 478 -8.13 -5.36 26.61
C LEU A 478 -8.44 -3.88 26.90
N GLU A 479 -9.59 -3.37 26.44
CA GLU A 479 -10.05 -2.02 26.79
C GLU A 479 -10.41 -1.92 28.28
N ALA A 480 -11.14 -2.90 28.82
CA ALA A 480 -11.57 -2.91 30.22
C ALA A 480 -10.43 -2.96 31.25
N ARG A 481 -9.24 -3.47 30.87
CA ARG A 481 -8.05 -3.51 31.76
C ARG A 481 -7.21 -2.23 31.72
N GLN A 482 -7.56 -1.27 30.85
CA GLN A 482 -6.82 -0.02 30.66
C GLN A 482 -7.57 1.22 31.15
N GLY A 483 -8.85 1.08 31.50
CA GLY A 483 -9.61 2.03 32.32
C GLY A 483 -9.53 1.65 33.79
#